data_AF-A0A235I2N0-F1
#
_entry.id   AF-A0A235I2N0-F1
#
_cell.length_a   1.000
_cell.length_b   1.000
_cell.length_c   1.000
_cell.angle_alpha   90.00
_cell.angle_beta   90.00
_cell.angle_gamma   90.00
#
_symmetry.space_group_name_H-M   'P 1'
#
loop_
_entity.id
_entity.type
_entity.pdbx_description
1 polymer ?
#
loop_
_entity_poly.entity_id
_entity_poly.type
_entity_poly.pdbx_seq_one_letter_code
_entity_poly.pdbx_strand_id
1 'polypeptide(L)' 'MTPKHTKIKFPIWQYLNQPLFSQDTKLVLNPQRFVLIWRLQLLERCWTKECDAKGPQQH' A
#
# COMPACT_ATOMS: atom_id res chain seq x y z
N MET A 1 -7.60 16.43 -14.97
CA MET A 1 -8.76 15.50 -14.91
C MET A 1 -8.28 14.17 -14.36
N THR A 2 -8.97 13.71 -13.32
CA THR A 2 -8.71 12.57 -12.41
C THR A 2 -8.01 11.36 -13.04
N PRO A 3 -6.94 10.81 -12.43
CA PRO A 3 -6.30 9.59 -12.93
C PRO A 3 -7.31 8.44 -12.89
N LYS A 4 -7.60 7.94 -14.10
CA LYS A 4 -8.45 6.80 -14.38
C LYS A 4 -8.06 5.64 -13.47
N HIS A 5 -9.04 5.14 -12.70
CA HIS A 5 -8.98 3.97 -11.83
C HIS A 5 -7.80 3.04 -12.16
N THR A 6 -6.67 3.28 -11.49
CA THR A 6 -5.54 2.36 -11.53
C THR A 6 -6.05 1.15 -10.76
N LYS A 7 -6.61 0.17 -11.49
CA LYS A 7 -7.02 -1.11 -10.91
C LYS A 7 -5.83 -1.57 -10.09
N ILE A 8 -5.98 -1.59 -8.77
CA ILE A 8 -4.93 -2.04 -7.85
C ILE A 8 -4.64 -3.47 -8.28
N LYS A 9 -3.54 -3.65 -9.03
CA LYS A 9 -3.13 -4.95 -9.52
C LYS A 9 -2.74 -5.75 -8.29
N PHE A 10 -3.20 -6.99 -8.23
CA PHE A 10 -2.87 -7.87 -7.12
C PHE A 10 -1.34 -7.86 -6.93
N PRO A 11 -0.84 -7.57 -5.72
CA PRO A 11 0.58 -7.48 -5.44
C PRO A 11 1.21 -8.89 -5.34
N ILE A 12 1.28 -9.62 -6.47
CA ILE A 12 1.78 -11.01 -6.52
C ILE A 12 3.19 -11.08 -5.94
N TRP A 13 4.03 -10.13 -6.33
CA TRP A 13 5.40 -10.03 -5.84
C TRP A 13 5.50 -9.82 -4.33
N GLN A 14 4.66 -8.96 -3.73
CA GLN A 14 4.70 -8.74 -2.28
C GLN A 14 4.09 -9.90 -1.51
N TYR A 15 3.14 -10.63 -2.11
CA TYR A 15 2.61 -11.87 -1.53
C TYR A 15 3.68 -12.97 -1.50
N LEU A 16 4.39 -13.17 -2.61
CA LEU A 16 5.47 -14.16 -2.69
C LEU A 16 6.66 -13.80 -1.79
N ASN A 17 6.93 -12.51 -1.61
CA ASN A 17 8.02 -12.02 -0.78
C ASN A 17 7.61 -11.76 0.68
N GLN A 18 6.49 -12.33 1.14
CA GLN A 18 6.09 -12.24 2.54
C GLN A 18 7.20 -12.83 3.42
N PRO A 19 7.59 -12.13 4.51
CA PRO A 19 8.61 -12.65 5.39
C PRO A 19 8.06 -13.87 6.14
N LEU A 20 8.56 -15.05 5.78
CA LEU A 20 7.99 -16.32 6.24
C LEU A 20 8.25 -16.61 7.73
N PHE A 21 9.19 -15.89 8.36
CA PHE A 21 9.72 -16.19 9.69
C PHE A 21 9.87 -14.96 10.60
N SER A 22 9.13 -13.88 10.34
CA SER A 22 9.17 -12.70 11.21
C SER A 22 8.28 -12.88 12.44
N GLN A 23 8.82 -12.64 13.64
CA GLN A 23 8.02 -12.62 14.88
C GLN A 23 7.01 -11.47 14.87
N ASP A 24 7.35 -10.35 14.23
CA ASP A 24 6.50 -9.16 14.16
C ASP A 24 5.40 -9.22 13.09
N THR A 25 5.56 -10.03 12.04
CA THR A 25 4.60 -10.08 10.93
C THR A 25 4.02 -11.48 10.77
N LYS A 26 2.72 -11.59 11.04
CA LYS A 26 1.97 -12.83 10.87
C LYS A 26 1.96 -13.21 9.39
N LEU A 27 2.43 -14.42 9.09
CA LEU A 27 2.29 -15.04 7.78
C LEU A 27 0.80 -15.10 7.40
N VAL A 28 0.41 -14.51 6.27
CA VAL A 28 -0.97 -14.53 5.78
C VAL A 28 -1.05 -15.45 4.57
N LEU A 29 -1.50 -16.69 4.79
CA LEU A 29 -1.65 -17.71 3.74
C LEU A 29 -2.89 -17.52 2.86
N ASN A 30 -3.84 -16.68 3.28
CA ASN A 30 -5.03 -16.38 2.49
C ASN A 30 -4.76 -15.17 1.59
N PRO A 31 -4.73 -15.33 0.25
CA PRO A 31 -4.39 -14.25 -0.67
C PRO A 31 -5.40 -13.09 -0.65
N GLN A 32 -6.70 -13.35 -0.43
CA GLN A 32 -7.69 -12.27 -0.31
C GLN A 32 -7.44 -11.42 0.94
N ARG A 33 -7.09 -12.08 2.04
CA ARG A 33 -6.77 -11.40 3.30
C ARG A 33 -5.50 -10.57 3.18
N PHE A 34 -4.49 -11.08 2.47
CA PHE A 34 -3.27 -10.33 2.19
C PHE A 34 -3.55 -9.06 1.40
N VAL A 35 -4.39 -9.12 0.35
CA VAL A 35 -4.73 -7.94 -0.46
C VAL A 35 -5.36 -6.84 0.39
N LEU A 36 -6.29 -7.19 1.27
CA LEU A 36 -6.94 -6.23 2.16
C LEU A 36 -5.93 -5.54 3.08
N ILE A 37 -5.06 -6.33 3.72
CA ILE A 37 -4.01 -5.81 4.62
C ILE A 37 -3.04 -4.92 3.84
N TRP A 38 -2.55 -5.39 2.70
CA TRP A 38 -1.64 -4.63 1.85
C TRP A 38 -2.23 -3.31 1.39
N ARG A 39 -3.53 -3.30 1.03
CA ARG A 39 -4.24 -2.09 0.61
C ARG A 39 -4.38 -1.09 1.76
N LEU A 40 -4.65 -1.56 2.98
CA LEU A 40 -4.69 -0.71 4.17
C LEU A 40 -3.33 -0.08 4.44
N GLN A 41 -2.24 -0.88 4.44
CA GLN A 41 -0.88 -0.38 4.63
C GLN A 41 -0.46 0.61 3.54
N LEU A 42 -0.86 0.36 2.28
CA LEU A 42 -0.60 1.30 1.20
C LEU A 42 -1.31 2.64 1.45
N LEU A 43 -2.58 2.58 1.86
CA LEU A 43 -3.37 3.77 2.16
C LEU A 43 -2.76 4.54 3.33
N GLU A 44 -2.35 3.83 4.39
CA GLU A 44 -1.70 4.40 5.57
C GLU A 44 -0.39 5.12 5.19
N ARG A 45 0.47 4.49 4.39
CA ARG A 45 1.70 5.14 3.88
C ARG A 45 1.43 6.37 3.03
N CYS A 46 0.42 6.31 2.16
CA CYS A 46 0.00 7.47 1.37
C CYS A 46 -0.60 8.56 2.25
N TRP A 47 -1.26 8.19 3.36
CA TRP A 47 -1.87 9.11 4.31
C TRP A 47 -0.81 9.78 5.21
N THR A 48 0.23 9.05 5.62
CA THR A 48 1.35 9.61 6.40
C THR A 48 2.26 10.48 5.55
N LYS A 49 2.29 10.27 4.23
CA LYS A 49 2.93 11.23 3.32
C LYS A 49 2.09 12.51 3.29
N GLU A 50 2.56 13.56 3.97
CA GLU A 50 2.06 14.90 3.73
C GLU A 50 2.10 15.17 2.22
N CYS A 51 1.00 15.67 1.65
CA CYS A 51 0.97 16.06 0.26
C CYS A 51 2.04 17.14 0.03
N ASP A 52 3.15 16.79 -0.62
CA ASP A 52 4.15 17.74 -1.15
C ASP A 52 3.56 18.74 -2.15
N ALA A 53 2.26 18.66 -2.45
CA ALA A 53 1.48 19.68 -3.13
C ALA A 53 1.27 20.93 -2.25
N LYS A 54 2.29 21.38 -1.52
CA LYS A 54 2.43 22.79 -1.19
C LYS A 54 2.78 23.49 -2.51
N GLY A 55 1.75 23.96 -3.21
CA GLY A 55 1.96 24.86 -4.35
C GLY A 55 2.91 25.99 -3.93
N PRO A 56 3.74 26.52 -4.84
CA PRO A 56 4.68 27.58 -4.49
C PRO A 56 3.90 28.70 -3.79
N GLN A 57 4.20 28.94 -2.51
CA GLN A 57 3.68 30.08 -1.78
C GLN A 57 4.28 31.32 -2.46
N GLN A 58 3.52 31.92 -3.37
CA GLN A 58 3.86 33.21 -3.98
C GLN A 58 3.44 34.26 -2.95
N HIS A 59 4.45 34.87 -2.34
CA HIS A 59 4.36 36.04 -1.45
C HIS A 59 4.09 37.30 -2.29
#